data_AF-A0A936UT12-F1
#
_entry.id   AF-A0A936UT12-F1
#
_cell.length_a   1.000
_cell.length_b   1.000
_cell.length_c   1.000
_cell.angle_alpha   90.00
_cell.angle_beta   90.00
_cell.angle_gamma   90.00
#
_symmetry.space_group_name_H-M   'P 1'
#
loop_
_entity.id
_entity.type
_entity.pdbx_description
1 polymer ?
#
loop_
_entity_poly.entity_id
_entity_poly.type
_entity_poly.pdbx_seq_one_letter_code
_entity_poly.pdbx_strand_id
1 'polypeptide(L)'
;MRSHNASAGMGSPVPAEAVVEIDRIATRWLVLPLESAESGMPSARRVLDDLTARVGRGPVPDLGPGALIDQLRVLVWDAYRAGRGDGIPDLLAGLRRDLP
;
A
#
# COMPACT_ATOMS: atom_id res chain seq x y z
N MET A 1 24.41 -13.62 -23.99
CA MET A 1 23.61 -14.67 -23.34
C MET A 1 22.63 -13.99 -22.39
N ARG A 2 21.39 -13.76 -22.83
CA ARG A 2 20.32 -13.23 -21.97
C ARG A 2 19.67 -14.42 -21.29
N SER A 3 19.74 -14.50 -19.97
CA SER A 3 18.94 -15.46 -19.21
C SER A 3 17.83 -14.68 -18.51
N HIS A 4 16.62 -14.85 -19.03
CA HIS A 4 15.37 -14.44 -18.40
C HIS A 4 14.75 -15.70 -17.77
N ASN A 5 14.69 -15.68 -16.43
CA ASN A 5 13.59 -16.10 -15.54
C ASN A 5 12.85 -17.45 -15.72
N ALA A 6 12.92 -18.28 -14.67
CA ALA A 6 11.82 -19.00 -13.99
C ALA A 6 12.46 -19.63 -12.72
N SER A 7 12.00 -19.45 -11.48
CA SER A 7 10.64 -19.59 -10.96
C SER A 7 10.47 -18.77 -9.66
N ALA A 8 9.62 -17.75 -9.65
CA ALA A 8 9.18 -17.09 -8.43
C ALA A 8 7.71 -17.47 -8.17
N GLY A 9 7.51 -18.62 -7.57
CA GLY A 9 6.21 -19.11 -7.14
C GLY A 9 6.39 -20.01 -5.94
N MET A 10 6.32 -19.41 -4.74
CA MET A 10 6.02 -20.02 -3.44
C MET A 10 5.97 -18.90 -2.40
N GLY A 11 4.87 -18.14 -2.38
CA GLY A 11 4.65 -17.06 -1.41
C GLY A 11 4.41 -15.70 -2.05
N SER A 12 3.51 -14.91 -1.44
CA SER A 12 3.39 -13.48 -1.74
C SER A 12 4.77 -12.80 -1.57
N PRO A 13 5.19 -11.87 -2.45
CA PRO A 13 6.41 -11.10 -2.22
C PRO A 13 6.28 -10.15 -1.02
N VAL A 14 5.05 -9.94 -0.54
CA VAL A 14 4.76 -9.09 0.62
C VAL A 14 4.99 -9.90 1.91
N PRO A 15 5.89 -9.45 2.80
CA PRO A 15 6.11 -10.05 4.11
C PRO A 15 4.86 -10.03 4.99
N ALA A 16 4.80 -10.96 5.93
CA ALA A 16 3.64 -11.11 6.81
C ALA A 16 3.34 -9.85 7.63
N GLU A 17 4.35 -9.10 8.08
CA GLU A 17 4.13 -7.87 8.82
C GLU A 17 3.41 -6.79 7.99
N ALA A 18 3.74 -6.66 6.70
CA ALA A 18 3.07 -5.71 5.81
C ALA A 18 1.63 -6.15 5.51
N VAL A 19 1.39 -7.46 5.36
CA VAL A 19 0.03 -8.01 5.21
C VAL A 19 -0.83 -7.68 6.43
N VAL A 20 -0.31 -7.93 7.63
CA VAL A 20 -1.01 -7.64 8.89
C VAL A 20 -1.38 -6.16 9.00
N GLU A 21 -0.48 -5.25 8.65
CA GLU A 21 -0.77 -3.82 8.72
C GLU A 21 -1.79 -3.40 7.65
N ILE A 22 -1.72 -3.92 6.42
CA ILE A 22 -2.74 -3.70 5.38
C ILE A 22 -4.11 -4.15 5.86
N ASP A 23 -4.22 -5.34 6.46
CA ASP A 23 -5.51 -5.88 6.90
C ASP A 23 -6.11 -5.08 8.06
N ARG A 24 -5.27 -4.57 8.97
CA ARG A 24 -5.71 -3.65 10.03
C ARG A 24 -6.20 -2.32 9.47
N ILE A 25 -5.49 -1.75 8.50
CA ILE A 25 -5.89 -0.52 7.81
C ILE A 25 -7.21 -0.75 7.07
N ALA A 26 -7.32 -1.84 6.32
CA ALA A 26 -8.52 -2.18 5.56
C ALA A 26 -9.74 -2.36 6.47
N THR A 27 -9.57 -3.09 7.56
CA THR A 27 -10.64 -3.31 8.55
C THR A 27 -11.12 -2.00 9.15
N ARG A 28 -10.21 -1.10 9.54
CA ARG A 28 -10.57 0.23 10.05
C ARG A 28 -11.26 1.07 8.97
N TRP A 29 -10.67 1.15 7.78
CA TRP A 29 -11.17 2.00 6.70
C TRP A 29 -12.58 1.63 6.24
N LEU A 30 -12.87 0.33 6.13
CA LEU A 30 -14.16 -0.17 5.68
C LEU A 30 -15.32 0.15 6.62
N VAL A 31 -15.05 0.44 7.90
CA VAL A 31 -16.08 0.77 8.89
C VAL A 31 -16.23 2.28 9.12
N LEU A 32 -15.39 3.11 8.50
CA LEU A 32 -15.49 4.56 8.64
C LEU A 32 -16.73 5.10 7.90
N PRO A 33 -17.46 6.06 8.52
CA PRO A 33 -18.37 6.92 7.77
C PRO A 33 -17.63 7.61 6.63
N LEU A 34 -18.33 7.90 5.53
CA LEU A 34 -17.72 8.50 4.34
C LEU A 34 -16.94 9.79 4.66
N GLU A 35 -17.51 10.69 5.46
CA GLU A 35 -16.85 11.95 5.88
C GLU A 35 -15.53 11.68 6.63
N SER A 36 -15.50 10.69 7.51
CA SER A 36 -14.27 10.30 8.21
C SER A 36 -13.25 9.70 7.24
N ALA A 37 -13.68 8.86 6.30
CA ALA A 37 -12.80 8.33 5.26
C ALA A 37 -12.22 9.46 4.40
N GLU A 38 -13.04 10.44 3.98
CA GLU A 38 -12.61 11.64 3.28
C GLU A 38 -11.58 12.45 4.09
N SER A 39 -11.80 12.63 5.39
CA SER A 39 -10.83 13.32 6.26
C SER A 39 -9.49 12.59 6.38
N GLY A 40 -9.49 11.25 6.24
CA GLY A 40 -8.29 10.42 6.25
C GLY A 40 -7.55 10.35 4.91
N MET A 41 -8.19 10.73 3.80
CA MET A 41 -7.62 10.67 2.45
C MET A 41 -6.27 11.42 2.31
N PRO A 42 -6.06 12.62 2.88
CA PRO A 42 -4.77 13.30 2.77
C PRO A 42 -3.60 12.51 3.37
N SER A 43 -3.82 11.82 4.49
CA SER A 43 -2.80 10.94 5.10
C SER A 43 -2.53 9.72 4.23
N ALA A 44 -3.59 9.11 3.70
CA ALA A 44 -3.45 7.96 2.82
C ALA A 44 -2.77 8.30 1.50
N ARG A 45 -3.07 9.47 0.91
CA ARG A 45 -2.44 9.96 -0.32
C ARG A 45 -0.93 10.14 -0.19
N ARG A 46 -0.46 10.69 0.92
CA ARG A 46 0.99 10.79 1.22
C ARG A 46 1.70 9.44 1.16
N VAL A 47 1.03 8.38 1.61
CA VAL A 47 1.57 7.01 1.56
C VAL A 47 1.57 6.45 0.14
N LEU A 48 0.51 6.70 -0.65
CA LEU A 48 0.50 6.31 -2.06
C LEU A 48 1.60 7.05 -2.86
N ASP A 49 1.85 8.32 -2.55
CA ASP A 49 2.91 9.13 -3.17
C ASP A 49 4.31 8.58 -2.82
N ASP A 50 4.56 8.25 -1.55
CA ASP A 50 5.81 7.59 -1.13
C ASP A 50 6.02 6.26 -1.87
N LEU A 51 4.97 5.43 -1.94
CA LEU A 51 5.05 4.15 -2.61
C LEU A 51 5.29 4.31 -4.13
N THR A 52 4.58 5.20 -4.81
CA THR A 52 4.80 5.46 -6.25
C THR A 52 6.20 5.97 -6.56
N ALA A 53 6.75 6.82 -5.69
CA ALA A 53 8.14 7.29 -5.80
C ALA A 53 9.14 6.12 -5.72
N ARG A 54 8.95 5.17 -4.78
CA ARG A 54 9.83 3.99 -4.64
C ARG A 54 9.87 3.11 -5.89
N VAL A 55 8.74 3.00 -6.59
CA VAL A 55 8.62 2.15 -7.80
C VAL A 55 8.76 2.93 -9.11
N GLY A 56 9.09 4.23 -9.05
CA GLY A 56 9.34 5.07 -10.22
C GLY A 56 8.12 5.27 -11.12
N ARG A 57 6.93 5.40 -10.51
CA ARG A 57 5.65 5.55 -11.23
C ARG A 57 5.10 6.97 -11.10
N GLY A 58 4.20 7.32 -12.02
CA GLY A 58 3.41 8.54 -11.90
C GLY A 58 2.43 8.47 -10.73
N PRO A 59 1.83 9.62 -10.36
CA PRO A 59 0.90 9.72 -9.24
C PRO A 59 -0.32 8.80 -9.46
N VAL A 60 -0.84 8.27 -8.35
CA VAL A 60 -2.06 7.45 -8.37
C VAL A 60 -3.27 8.34 -8.66
N PRO A 61 -4.12 8.02 -9.64
CA PRO A 61 -5.36 8.75 -9.86
C PRO A 61 -6.23 8.82 -8.60
N ASP A 62 -6.92 9.94 -8.42
CA ASP A 62 -7.91 10.04 -7.35
C ASP A 62 -9.24 9.39 -7.74
N LEU A 63 -9.46 8.18 -7.21
CA LEU A 63 -10.66 7.39 -7.40
C LEU A 63 -11.58 7.43 -6.16
N GLY A 64 -11.26 8.29 -5.19
CA GLY A 64 -11.98 8.43 -3.93
C GLY A 64 -11.73 7.32 -2.91
N PRO A 65 -12.39 7.40 -1.74
CA PRO A 65 -12.14 6.52 -0.59
C PRO A 65 -12.37 5.02 -0.85
N GLY A 66 -13.29 4.68 -1.75
CA GLY A 66 -13.65 3.29 -2.03
C GLY A 66 -12.53 2.48 -2.67
N ALA A 67 -11.63 3.13 -3.41
CA ALA A 67 -10.53 2.46 -4.11
C ALA A 67 -9.22 2.42 -3.30
N LEU A 68 -9.16 3.11 -2.15
CA LEU A 68 -7.88 3.36 -1.46
C LEU A 68 -7.14 2.07 -1.10
N ILE A 69 -7.85 1.11 -0.49
CA ILE A 69 -7.24 -0.12 0.01
C ILE A 69 -6.67 -0.97 -1.12
N ASP A 70 -7.35 -1.01 -2.27
CA ASP A 70 -6.87 -1.73 -3.44
C ASP A 70 -5.67 -1.04 -4.08
N GLN A 71 -5.68 0.29 -4.17
CA GLN A 71 -4.52 1.07 -4.61
C GLN A 71 -3.30 0.86 -3.71
N LEU A 72 -3.50 0.82 -2.39
CA LEU A 72 -2.45 0.57 -1.41
C LEU A 72 -1.87 -0.84 -1.56
N ARG A 73 -2.72 -1.88 -1.67
CA ARG A 73 -2.30 -3.28 -1.85
C ARG A 73 -1.44 -3.47 -3.09
N VAL A 74 -1.86 -2.90 -4.22
CA VAL A 74 -1.12 -2.97 -5.48
C VAL A 74 0.27 -2.35 -5.31
N LEU A 75 0.34 -1.12 -4.79
CA LEU A 75 1.61 -0.42 -4.66
C LEU A 75 2.58 -1.04 -3.65
N VAL A 76 2.08 -1.59 -2.54
CA VAL A 76 2.91 -2.35 -1.59
C VAL A 76 3.47 -3.59 -2.26
N TRP A 77 2.62 -4.36 -2.96
CA TRP A 77 3.06 -5.54 -3.70
C TRP A 77 4.13 -5.21 -4.73
N ASP A 78 3.92 -4.12 -5.46
CA ASP A 78 4.84 -3.64 -6.48
C ASP A 78 6.19 -3.19 -5.91
N ALA A 79 6.19 -2.50 -4.78
CA ALA A 79 7.40 -2.11 -4.09
C ALA A 79 8.20 -3.34 -3.64
N TYR A 80 7.54 -4.34 -3.05
CA TYR A 80 8.22 -5.60 -2.68
C TYR A 80 8.72 -6.37 -3.91
N ARG A 81 7.93 -6.48 -4.97
CA ARG A 81 8.35 -7.12 -6.22
C ARG A 81 9.55 -6.42 -6.87
N ALA A 82 9.66 -5.11 -6.69
CA ALA A 82 10.79 -4.31 -7.17
C ALA A 82 12.02 -4.32 -6.23
N GLY A 83 11.96 -5.02 -5.09
CA GLY A 83 13.03 -5.01 -4.09
C GLY A 83 13.16 -3.66 -3.36
N ARG A 84 12.07 -2.90 -3.26
CA ARG A 84 11.98 -1.56 -2.63
C ARG A 84 11.03 -1.55 -1.42
N GLY A 85 10.88 -2.72 -0.78
CA GLY A 85 9.93 -2.94 0.31
C GLY A 85 10.38 -2.47 1.70
N ASP A 86 11.64 -2.05 1.83
CA ASP A 86 12.24 -1.71 3.14
C ASP A 86 11.46 -0.59 3.85
N GLY A 87 11.07 -0.80 5.11
CA GLY A 87 10.36 0.18 5.92
C GLY A 87 8.87 0.37 5.60
N ILE A 88 8.30 -0.36 4.62
CA ILE A 88 6.86 -0.32 4.35
C ILE A 88 5.99 -0.69 5.57
N PRO A 89 6.34 -1.68 6.42
CA PRO A 89 5.53 -1.99 7.60
C PRO A 89 5.39 -0.80 8.56
N ASP A 90 6.46 -0.03 8.78
CA ASP A 90 6.43 1.15 9.63
C ASP A 90 5.63 2.31 9.00
N LEU A 91 5.75 2.48 7.68
CA LEU A 91 4.94 3.43 6.92
C LEU A 91 3.43 3.13 7.05
N LEU A 92 3.05 1.86 6.89
CA LEU A 92 1.67 1.40 7.06
C LEU A 92 1.20 1.55 8.51
N ALA A 93 2.04 1.21 9.48
CA ALA A 93 1.72 1.42 10.89
C ALA A 93 1.56 2.90 11.24
N GLY A 94 2.30 3.80 10.58
CA GLY A 94 2.11 5.25 10.63
C GLY A 94 0.75 5.65 10.11
N LEU A 95 0.40 5.24 8.88
CA LEU A 95 -0.92 5.49 8.29
C LEU A 95 -2.04 5.05 9.22
N ARG A 96 -1.96 3.82 9.74
CA ARG A 96 -2.99 3.27 10.64
C ARG A 96 -3.22 4.13 11.87
N ARG A 97 -2.17 4.74 12.43
CA ARG A 97 -2.28 5.63 13.61
C ARG A 97 -2.90 6.99 13.24
N ASP A 98 -2.67 7.44 12.01
CA ASP A 98 -3.19 8.71 11.50
C ASP A 98 -4.63 8.62 10.99
N LEU A 99 -5.17 7.41 10.82
CA LEU A 99 -6.58 7.23 10.42
C LEU A 99 -7.53 7.67 11.54
N PRO A 100 -8.62 8.39 11.22
CA PRO A 100 -9.68 8.75 12.17
C PRO A 100 -10.38 7.52 12.73
#